data_AF-A0A6N9RJI7-F1
#
_entry.id   AF-A0A6N9RJI7-F1
#
_cell.length_a   1.000
_cell.length_b   1.000
_cell.length_c   1.000
_cell.angle_alpha   90.00
_cell.angle_beta   90.00
_cell.angle_gamma   90.00
#
_symmetry.space_group_name_H-M   'P 1'
#
loop_
_entity.id
_entity.type
_entity.pdbx_description
1 polymer ?
#
loop_
_entity_poly.entity_id
_entity_poly.type
_entity_poly.pdbx_seq_one_letter_code
_entity_poly.pdbx_strand_id
1 'polypeptide(L)'
;MNATKPNARKTDLTVTHVLAELLERLECSAVPVGAEQYRSVVQHLVSELGEVEPGTALGALLDSHPAAAELYENVYYQHAGLCRSALDASLAAEQQAKEALDRAMRRAMDRSNQSHKEDPTHGKS
;
A
#
# COMPACT_ATOMS: atom_id res chain seq x y z
N MET A 1 44.09 3.87 4.46
CA MET A 1 42.84 4.26 3.77
C MET A 1 42.25 2.99 3.17
N ASN A 2 41.26 2.37 3.82
CA ASN A 2 40.64 1.15 3.33
C ASN A 2 39.48 1.51 2.41
N ALA A 3 39.58 1.08 1.16
CA ALA A 3 38.55 1.27 0.14
C ALA A 3 37.31 0.44 0.50
N THR A 4 36.20 1.11 0.77
CA THR A 4 34.87 0.53 0.89
C THR A 4 34.50 -0.05 -0.48
N LYS A 5 34.54 -1.39 -0.62
CA LYS A 5 34.05 -2.05 -1.84
C LYS A 5 32.54 -1.81 -1.91
N PRO A 6 31.99 -1.34 -3.04
CA PRO A 6 30.54 -1.25 -3.20
C PRO A 6 29.97 -2.67 -3.15
N ASN A 7 29.02 -2.92 -2.24
CA ASN A 7 28.33 -4.19 -2.16
C ASN A 7 27.57 -4.36 -3.47
N ALA A 8 27.97 -5.33 -4.30
CA ALA A 8 27.29 -5.61 -5.55
C ALA A 8 25.92 -6.20 -5.20
N ARG A 9 24.84 -5.46 -5.52
CA ARG A 9 23.48 -5.91 -5.29
C ARG A 9 23.23 -7.24 -6.00
N LYS A 10 22.60 -8.19 -5.32
CA LYS A 10 22.31 -9.54 -5.81
C LYS A 10 21.13 -9.51 -6.78
N THR A 11 21.25 -10.27 -7.87
CA THR A 11 20.15 -10.52 -8.83
C THR A 11 19.48 -11.88 -8.62
N ASP A 12 20.10 -12.77 -7.85
CA ASP A 12 19.52 -14.06 -7.46
C ASP A 12 18.58 -13.88 -6.26
N LEU A 13 17.29 -14.12 -6.50
CA LEU A 13 16.20 -13.96 -5.54
C LEU A 13 15.82 -15.27 -4.83
N THR A 14 16.53 -16.37 -5.08
CA THR A 14 16.11 -17.70 -4.60
C THR A 14 15.97 -17.74 -3.07
N VAL A 15 16.96 -17.20 -2.35
CA VAL A 15 16.93 -17.16 -0.88
C VAL A 15 15.82 -16.23 -0.37
N THR A 16 15.68 -15.05 -0.97
CA THR A 16 14.62 -14.08 -0.65
C THR A 16 13.24 -14.71 -0.85
N HIS A 17 13.04 -15.48 -1.92
CA HIS A 17 11.79 -16.16 -2.21
C HIS A 17 11.46 -17.23 -1.16
N VAL A 18 12.44 -18.06 -0.78
CA VAL A 18 12.22 -19.08 0.26
C VAL A 18 11.88 -18.43 1.60
N LEU A 19 12.53 -17.32 1.95
CA LEU A 19 12.26 -16.61 3.20
C LEU A 19 10.91 -15.87 3.19
N ALA A 20 10.50 -15.33 2.04
CA ALA A 20 9.18 -14.72 1.87
C ALA A 20 8.07 -15.77 2.05
N GLU A 21 8.17 -16.91 1.36
CA GLU A 21 7.24 -18.04 1.52
C GLU A 21 7.22 -18.57 2.97
N LEU A 22 8.38 -18.62 3.63
CA LEU A 22 8.45 -19.02 5.03
C LEU A 22 7.71 -18.03 5.93
N LEU A 23 7.88 -16.72 5.72
CA LEU A 23 7.18 -15.70 6.49
C LEU A 23 5.66 -15.80 6.29
N GLU A 24 5.18 -15.96 5.05
CA GLU A 24 3.74 -16.16 4.76
C GLU A 24 3.15 -17.31 5.58
N ARG A 25 3.87 -18.43 5.60
CA ARG A 25 3.44 -19.63 6.34
C ARG A 25 3.42 -19.39 7.85
N LEU A 26 4.32 -18.56 8.38
CA LEU A 26 4.32 -18.21 9.80
C LEU A 26 3.14 -17.28 10.14
N GLU A 27 2.88 -16.26 9.31
CA GLU A 27 1.75 -15.34 9.47
C GLU A 27 0.39 -16.05 9.36
N CYS A 28 0.27 -17.00 8.43
CA CYS A 28 -0.95 -17.78 8.22
C CYS A 28 -1.06 -18.99 9.15
N SER A 29 -0.12 -19.19 10.08
CA SER A 29 -0.11 -20.37 10.95
C SER A 29 -1.28 -20.35 11.94
N ALA A 30 -2.08 -21.43 11.94
CA ALA A 30 -3.14 -21.63 12.93
C ALA A 30 -2.61 -22.01 14.33
N VAL A 31 -1.32 -22.35 14.44
CA VAL A 31 -0.65 -22.70 15.70
C VAL A 31 0.31 -21.58 16.10
N PRO A 32 0.41 -21.24 17.39
CA PRO A 32 1.37 -20.22 17.87
C PRO A 32 2.80 -20.53 17.42
N VAL A 33 3.41 -19.57 16.74
CA VAL A 33 4.83 -19.60 16.35
C VAL A 33 5.67 -19.04 17.48
N GLY A 34 6.83 -19.66 17.74
CA GLY A 34 7.77 -19.14 18.73
C GLY A 34 8.32 -17.77 18.30
N ALA A 35 8.29 -16.80 19.21
CA ALA A 35 8.71 -15.42 18.92
C ALA A 35 10.15 -15.32 18.40
N GLU A 36 11.07 -16.16 18.90
CA GLU A 36 12.46 -16.20 18.45
C GLU A 36 12.59 -16.68 17.00
N GLN A 37 11.82 -17.71 16.63
CA GLN A 37 11.80 -18.23 15.26
C GLN A 37 11.27 -17.17 14.29
N TYR A 38 10.14 -16.57 14.64
CA TYR A 38 9.55 -15.49 13.84
C TYR A 38 10.55 -14.35 13.64
N ARG A 39 11.16 -13.87 14.73
CA ARG A 39 12.17 -12.80 14.68
C ARG A 39 13.37 -13.17 13.82
N SER A 40 13.85 -14.41 13.89
CA SER A 40 14.98 -14.87 13.09
C SER A 40 14.67 -14.84 11.59
N VAL A 41 13.47 -15.29 11.19
CA VAL A 41 13.03 -15.25 9.78
C VAL A 41 12.91 -13.81 9.29
N VAL A 42 12.25 -12.94 10.06
CA VAL A 42 12.10 -11.52 9.71
C VAL A 42 13.46 -10.84 9.55
N GLN A 43 14.38 -11.02 10.50
CA GLN A 43 15.70 -10.39 10.43
C GLN A 43 16.51 -10.86 9.21
N HIS A 44 16.44 -12.15 8.89
CA HIS A 44 17.12 -12.70 7.73
C HIS A 44 16.53 -12.14 6.43
N LEU A 45 15.19 -12.14 6.33
CA LEU A 45 14.50 -11.62 5.16
C LEU A 45 14.82 -10.14 4.92
N VAL A 46 14.83 -9.31 5.98
CA VAL A 46 15.22 -7.89 5.88
C VAL A 46 16.66 -7.75 5.36
N SER A 47 17.59 -8.56 5.85
CA SER A 47 18.98 -8.52 5.38
C SER A 47 19.09 -8.86 3.89
N GLU A 48 18.37 -9.89 3.42
CA GLU A 48 18.40 -10.27 2.00
C GLU A 48 17.71 -9.23 1.12
N LEU A 49 16.59 -8.65 1.56
CA LEU A 49 15.89 -7.58 0.83
C LEU A 49 16.77 -6.33 0.65
N GLY A 50 17.66 -6.03 1.61
CA GLY A 50 18.59 -4.91 1.51
C GLY A 50 19.70 -5.06 0.47
N GLU A 51 20.01 -6.30 0.10
CA GLU A 51 21.04 -6.62 -0.89
C GLU A 51 20.46 -6.83 -2.29
N VAL A 52 19.14 -6.90 -2.44
CA VAL A 52 18.46 -7.08 -3.73
C VAL A 52 18.36 -5.76 -4.50
N GLU A 53 18.62 -5.80 -5.81
CA GLU A 53 18.39 -4.66 -6.69
C GLU A 53 16.88 -4.37 -6.84
N PRO A 54 16.43 -3.13 -6.60
CA PRO A 54 15.06 -2.74 -6.92
C PRO A 54 14.76 -2.95 -8.41
N GLY A 55 13.64 -3.61 -8.71
CA GLY A 55 13.28 -3.90 -10.09
C GLY A 55 12.03 -4.76 -10.20
N THR A 56 11.69 -5.12 -11.44
CA THR A 56 10.48 -5.89 -11.77
C THR A 56 10.43 -7.26 -11.08
N ALA A 57 11.57 -7.93 -10.96
CA ALA A 57 11.66 -9.24 -10.32
C ALA A 57 11.38 -9.16 -8.81
N LEU A 58 11.90 -8.15 -8.12
CA LEU A 58 11.57 -7.90 -6.71
C LEU A 58 10.10 -7.50 -6.57
N GLY A 59 9.57 -6.65 -7.45
CA GLY A 59 8.16 -6.30 -7.48
C GLY A 59 7.25 -7.53 -7.57
N ALA A 60 7.51 -8.43 -8.53
CA ALA A 60 6.74 -9.65 -8.72
C ALA A 60 6.79 -10.59 -7.50
N LEU A 61 7.96 -10.75 -6.86
CA LEU A 61 8.08 -11.52 -5.62
C LEU A 61 7.23 -10.94 -4.52
N LEU A 62 7.28 -9.61 -4.34
CA LEU A 62 6.53 -8.97 -3.30
C LEU A 62 5.03 -8.88 -3.64
N ASP A 63 4.62 -8.97 -4.90
CA ASP A 63 3.19 -9.02 -5.28
C ASP A 63 2.57 -10.38 -4.95
N SER A 64 3.38 -11.45 -4.93
CA SER A 64 2.92 -12.79 -4.59
C SER A 64 2.99 -13.12 -3.09
N HIS A 65 3.72 -12.33 -2.29
CA HIS A 65 3.92 -12.56 -0.85
C HIS A 65 3.55 -11.30 -0.04
N PRO A 66 2.27 -11.15 0.39
CA PRO A 66 1.78 -10.00 1.15
C PRO A 66 2.54 -9.68 2.45
N ALA A 67 2.90 -10.66 3.26
CA ALA A 67 3.66 -10.46 4.50
C ALA A 67 5.06 -9.91 4.22
N ALA A 68 5.73 -10.40 3.16
CA ALA A 68 7.02 -9.88 2.72
C ALA A 68 6.89 -8.46 2.16
N ALA A 69 5.79 -8.15 1.46
CA ALA A 69 5.46 -6.81 0.98
C ALA A 69 5.33 -5.81 2.13
N GLU A 70 4.51 -6.13 3.15
CA GLU A 70 4.32 -5.28 4.32
C GLU A 70 5.63 -5.05 5.07
N LEU A 71 6.43 -6.09 5.26
CA LEU A 71 7.75 -5.97 5.89
C LEU A 71 8.68 -5.07 5.09
N TYR A 72 8.75 -5.24 3.76
CA TYR A 72 9.56 -4.40 2.88
C TYR A 72 9.10 -2.93 2.96
N GLU A 73 7.79 -2.67 2.93
CA GLU A 73 7.25 -1.31 3.09
C GLU A 73 7.62 -0.68 4.43
N ASN A 74 7.48 -1.43 5.53
CA ASN A 74 7.79 -0.95 6.87
C ASN A 74 9.27 -0.60 7.03
N VAL A 75 10.18 -1.41 6.47
CA VAL A 75 11.63 -1.19 6.57
C VAL A 75 12.10 -0.09 5.62
N TYR A 76 11.57 -0.06 4.40
CA TYR A 76 11.97 0.87 3.34
C TYR A 76 10.96 1.99 3.14
N TYR A 77 10.28 2.43 4.22
CA TYR A 77 9.22 3.44 4.17
C TYR A 77 9.62 4.72 3.41
N GLN A 78 10.88 5.13 3.54
CA GLN A 78 11.47 6.27 2.81
C GLN A 78 11.62 6.07 1.29
N HIS A 79 11.56 4.83 0.80
CA HIS A 79 11.74 4.42 -0.60
C HIS A 79 10.49 3.81 -1.22
N ALA A 80 9.61 3.18 -0.42
CA ALA A 80 8.40 2.52 -0.90
C ALA A 80 7.24 3.50 -1.19
N GLY A 81 7.32 4.75 -0.73
CA GLY A 81 6.20 5.69 -0.83
C GLY A 81 4.98 5.21 -0.03
N LEU A 82 3.88 5.97 -0.07
CA LEU A 82 2.60 5.58 0.55
C LEU A 82 2.07 4.31 -0.12
N CYS A 83 2.45 3.16 0.42
CA CYS A 83 2.01 1.80 0.09
C CYS A 83 2.32 1.35 -1.36
N ARG A 84 2.88 0.14 -1.56
CA ARG A 84 2.82 -0.54 -2.87
C ARG A 84 1.39 -0.95 -3.25
N SER A 85 0.45 -0.87 -2.31
CA SER A 85 -0.99 -1.00 -2.58
C SER A 85 -1.39 -0.05 -3.71
N ALA A 86 -2.24 -0.52 -4.63
CA ALA A 86 -2.56 0.14 -5.89
C ALA A 86 -2.86 1.65 -5.71
N LEU A 87 -1.82 2.47 -5.87
CA LEU A 87 -1.91 3.93 -5.87
C LEU A 87 -3.01 4.37 -6.84
N ASP A 88 -3.11 3.68 -7.97
CA ASP A 88 -4.15 3.89 -8.98
C ASP A 88 -5.56 3.61 -8.44
N ALA A 89 -5.77 2.56 -7.64
CA ALA A 89 -7.06 2.27 -7.03
C ALA A 89 -7.42 3.30 -5.96
N SER A 90 -6.45 3.70 -5.14
CA SER A 90 -6.62 4.75 -4.12
C SER A 90 -6.94 6.11 -4.75
N LEU A 91 -6.22 6.49 -5.80
CA LEU A 91 -6.42 7.74 -6.52
C LEU A 91 -7.73 7.73 -7.32
N ALA A 92 -8.10 6.60 -7.92
CA ALA A 92 -9.41 6.44 -8.55
C ALA A 92 -10.55 6.55 -7.53
N ALA A 93 -10.41 5.95 -6.34
CA ALA A 93 -11.40 6.06 -5.27
C ALA A 93 -11.52 7.50 -4.76
N GLU A 94 -10.40 8.22 -4.61
CA GLU A 94 -10.40 9.64 -4.25
C GLU A 94 -11.11 10.50 -5.30
N GLN A 95 -10.80 10.29 -6.58
CA GLN A 95 -11.44 11.00 -7.69
C GLN A 95 -12.96 10.74 -7.71
N GLN A 96 -13.37 9.49 -7.56
CA GLN A 96 -14.79 9.10 -7.50
C GLN A 96 -15.52 9.73 -6.30
N ALA A 97 -14.88 9.77 -5.13
CA ALA A 97 -15.42 10.40 -3.94
C ALA A 97 -15.61 11.91 -4.14
N LYS A 98 -14.61 12.60 -4.71
CA LYS A 98 -14.68 14.02 -5.04
C LYS A 98 -15.86 14.31 -5.97
N GLU A 99 -16.01 13.52 -7.04
CA GLU A 99 -17.12 13.70 -7.98
C GLU A 99 -18.50 13.45 -7.32
N ALA A 100 -18.59 12.46 -6.42
CA ALA A 100 -19.83 12.18 -5.70
C ALA A 100 -20.23 13.35 -4.80
N LEU A 101 -19.26 13.94 -4.09
CA LEU A 101 -19.46 15.12 -3.26
C LEU A 101 -19.87 16.34 -4.10
N ASP A 102 -19.19 16.59 -5.22
CA ASP A 102 -19.52 17.70 -6.12
C ASP A 102 -20.96 17.58 -6.66
N ARG A 103 -21.39 16.37 -7.04
CA ARG A 103 -22.77 16.11 -7.48
C ARG A 103 -23.78 16.34 -6.35
N ALA A 104 -23.47 15.90 -5.14
CA ALA A 104 -24.33 16.11 -3.98
C ALA A 104 -24.47 17.59 -3.64
N MET A 105 -23.38 18.35 -3.68
CA MET A 105 -23.37 19.79 -3.44
C MET A 105 -24.18 20.55 -4.51
N ARG A 106 -24.02 20.24 -5.80
CA ARG A 106 -24.82 20.86 -6.87
C ARG A 106 -26.31 20.58 -6.69
N ARG A 107 -26.69 19.33 -6.39
CA ARG A 107 -28.10 18.98 -6.13
C ARG A 107 -28.68 19.69 -4.92
N ALA A 108 -27.89 19.90 -3.87
CA ALA A 108 -28.31 20.64 -2.70
C ALA A 108 -28.53 22.14 -3.03
N MET A 109 -27.62 22.73 -3.81
CA MET A 109 -27.72 24.11 -4.29
C MET A 109 -28.91 24.31 -5.23
N ASP A 110 -29.15 23.40 -6.18
CA ASP A 110 -30.29 23.49 -7.09
C ASP A 110 -31.62 23.37 -6.32
N ARG A 111 -31.67 22.52 -5.30
CA ARG A 111 -32.84 22.37 -4.44
C ARG A 111 -33.10 23.62 -3.62
N SER A 112 -32.08 24.21 -2.99
CA SER A 112 -32.25 25.46 -2.23
C SER A 112 -32.65 26.63 -3.13
N ASN A 113 -32.15 26.68 -4.37
CA ASN A 113 -32.49 27.72 -5.34
C ASN A 113 -33.91 27.55 -5.90
N GLN A 114 -34.41 26.31 -6.04
CA GLN A 114 -35.82 26.05 -6.34
C GLN A 114 -36.74 26.48 -5.19
N SER A 115 -36.38 26.17 -3.94
CA SER A 115 -37.16 26.59 -2.76
C SER A 115 -37.27 28.12 -2.62
N HIS A 116 -36.25 28.87 -3.05
CA HIS A 116 -36.30 30.33 -3.05
C HIS A 116 -37.12 30.93 -4.21
N LYS A 117 -37.40 30.15 -5.26
CA LYS A 117 -38.12 30.60 -6.45
C LYS A 117 -39.63 30.33 -6.38
N GLU A 118 -40.09 29.49 -5.45
CA GLU A 118 -41.50 29.13 -5.27
C GLU A 118 -42.30 30.12 -4.41
N ASP A 119 -41.66 31.13 -3.79
CA ASP A 119 -42.35 32.25 -3.12
C ASP A 119 -42.22 33.56 -3.91
N PRO A 120 -43.00 33.72 -4.99
CA PRO A 120 -43.74 34.96 -5.13
C PRO A 120 -45.11 34.69 -5.75
N THR A 121 -46.16 34.65 -4.92
CA THR A 121 -47.53 35.17 -5.15
C THR A 121 -48.60 34.28 -4.52
N HIS A 122 -48.95 34.56 -3.27
CA HIS A 122 -50.36 34.55 -2.88
C HIS A 122 -50.68 35.83 -2.11
N GLY A 123 -50.70 36.93 -2.86
CA GLY A 123 -51.46 38.10 -2.49
C GLY A 123 -52.77 38.10 -3.26
N LYS A 124 -53.85 38.40 -2.52
CA LYS A 124 -55.19 38.88 -2.93
C LYS A 124 -56.28 37.81 -3.10
N SER A 125 -57.13 37.72 -2.09
CA SER A 125 -58.46 38.37 -2.15
C SER A 125 -58.87 38.82 -0.76
#